data_AF-A0A970NJD0-F1
#
_entry.id   AF-A0A970NJD0-F1
#
_cell.length_a   1.000
_cell.length_b   1.000
_cell.length_c   1.000
_cell.angle_alpha   90.00
_cell.angle_beta   90.00
_cell.angle_gamma   90.00
#
_symmetry.space_group_name_H-M   'P 1'
#
loop_
_entity.id
_entity.type
_entity.pdbx_description
1 polymer ?
#
loop_
_entity_poly.entity_id
_entity_poly.type
_entity_poly.pdbx_seq_one_letter_code
_entity_poly.pdbx_strand_id
1 'polypeptide(L)'
;MMRVGLLMMMLALVVLPAAAQLPTSVDEFAESLDMWDDPESVALLFLTAVHVYTYADQDLGADLLDLILIDCSLEYDMPILAAALDETPWVFDSYVEGTSPGNGYAGIDPDDFSIDVWSTETVTPTALVDSDLALVYLTSTGADQARPLILKDVEGAWRVASATPLVAGVKSADGNPGVDIAGTATPDGVAHMFFEGAYLYSMGIVDEGRYLLETILSPDGHATDIDKLLDVVEEKPINVWAYAQGNSPESGYLDFDPFAFRVNITRSDTIREDLIKYFIDCTGAESTRPFQCHLTRRGQLRMYEFSSLRLDVQPPTVERW
;
A
#
# COMPACT_ATOMS: atom_id res chain seq x y z
N MET A 1 -4.22 -45.87 -5.93
CA MET A 1 -5.13 -44.88 -6.54
C MET A 1 -5.68 -44.01 -5.41
N MET A 2 -5.03 -42.88 -5.15
CA MET A 2 -5.47 -41.92 -4.12
C MET A 2 -6.44 -40.95 -4.80
N ARG A 3 -7.69 -40.92 -4.34
CA ARG A 3 -8.71 -39.96 -4.79
C ARG A 3 -8.45 -38.65 -4.08
N VAL A 4 -7.92 -37.66 -4.80
CA VAL A 4 -7.95 -36.26 -4.37
C VAL A 4 -9.40 -35.81 -4.49
N GLY A 5 -10.07 -35.62 -3.36
CA GLY A 5 -11.39 -35.00 -3.31
C GLY A 5 -11.21 -33.50 -3.51
N LEU A 6 -11.70 -32.97 -4.63
CA LEU A 6 -11.79 -31.54 -4.89
C LEU A 6 -12.81 -30.96 -3.91
N LEU A 7 -12.35 -30.32 -2.84
CA LEU A 7 -13.22 -29.56 -1.96
C LEU A 7 -13.58 -28.27 -2.70
N MET A 8 -14.79 -28.22 -3.25
CA MET A 8 -15.34 -27.02 -3.88
C MET A 8 -15.69 -26.05 -2.75
N MET A 9 -14.78 -25.16 -2.40
CA MET A 9 -15.04 -24.08 -1.45
C MET A 9 -16.06 -23.14 -2.13
N MET A 10 -17.30 -23.11 -1.62
CA MET A 10 -18.29 -22.13 -2.06
C MET A 10 -17.82 -20.77 -1.54
N LEU A 11 -17.31 -19.93 -2.46
CA LEU A 11 -17.13 -18.51 -2.20
C LEU A 11 -18.51 -17.89 -1.96
N ALA A 12 -18.75 -17.37 -0.76
CA ALA A 12 -19.91 -16.54 -0.47
C ALA A 12 -19.48 -15.09 -0.69
N LEU A 13 -20.06 -14.44 -1.70
CA LEU A 13 -19.87 -13.02 -1.94
C LEU A 13 -20.65 -12.24 -0.88
N VAL A 14 -19.98 -11.33 -0.17
CA VAL A 14 -20.61 -10.43 0.80
C VAL A 14 -20.68 -9.05 0.17
N VAL A 15 -21.91 -8.57 -0.03
CA VAL A 15 -22.16 -7.19 -0.48
C VAL A 15 -22.57 -6.39 0.74
N LEU A 16 -21.77 -5.37 1.09
CA LEU A 16 -22.07 -4.46 2.18
C LEU A 16 -22.82 -3.23 1.62
N PRO A 17 -24.06 -2.97 2.04
CA PRO A 17 -24.77 -1.75 1.66
C PRO A 17 -24.17 -0.52 2.36
N ALA A 18 -24.18 0.63 1.68
CA ALA A 18 -23.75 1.91 2.23
C ALA A 18 -24.48 2.28 3.53
N ALA A 19 -23.83 3.15 4.33
CA ALA A 19 -24.54 3.99 5.28
C ALA A 19 -25.56 4.85 4.52
N ALA A 20 -26.79 4.99 5.05
CA ALA A 20 -27.91 5.63 4.35
C ALA A 20 -27.74 7.14 4.04
N GLN A 21 -26.57 7.72 4.35
CA GLN A 21 -26.11 9.08 4.07
C GLN A 21 -24.60 9.18 4.36
N LEU A 22 -23.89 10.02 3.61
CA LEU A 22 -22.51 10.38 3.97
C LEU A 22 -22.46 11.06 5.34
N PRO A 23 -21.43 10.80 6.15
CA PRO A 23 -21.26 11.47 7.44
C PRO A 23 -21.09 12.97 7.23
N THR A 24 -21.72 13.75 8.10
CA THR A 24 -21.68 15.22 8.08
C THR A 24 -20.77 15.82 9.16
N SER A 25 -20.19 14.96 10.00
CA SER A 25 -19.26 15.33 11.06
C SER A 25 -18.37 14.16 11.48
N VAL A 26 -17.23 14.47 12.11
CA VAL A 26 -16.33 13.47 12.70
C VAL A 26 -17.03 12.67 13.81
N ASP A 27 -17.86 13.32 14.63
CA ASP A 27 -18.58 12.67 15.73
C ASP A 27 -19.56 11.59 15.20
N GLU A 28 -20.31 11.91 14.14
CA GLU A 28 -21.23 10.96 13.48
C GLU A 28 -20.47 9.74 12.92
N PHE A 29 -19.32 9.97 12.30
CA PHE A 29 -18.47 8.90 11.77
C PHE A 29 -17.86 8.04 12.90
N ALA A 30 -17.39 8.67 13.97
CA ALA A 30 -16.82 8.00 15.14
C ALA A 30 -17.87 7.18 15.91
N GLU A 31 -19.13 7.64 15.96
CA GLU A 31 -20.26 6.94 16.60
C GLU A 31 -20.63 5.62 15.91
N SER A 32 -20.10 5.34 14.72
CA SER A 32 -20.21 4.04 14.03
C SER A 32 -19.40 2.93 14.70
N LEU A 33 -19.29 2.94 16.04
CA LEU A 33 -18.43 2.08 16.87
C LEU A 33 -18.58 0.58 16.59
N ASP A 34 -19.81 0.13 16.35
CA ASP A 34 -20.12 -1.27 16.02
C ASP A 34 -19.57 -1.71 14.64
N MET A 35 -18.99 -0.80 13.87
CA MET A 35 -18.32 -1.11 12.58
C MET A 35 -16.81 -1.24 12.72
N TRP A 36 -16.22 -0.81 13.84
CA TRP A 36 -14.76 -0.83 14.00
C TRP A 36 -14.21 -2.18 14.45
N ASP A 37 -15.07 -3.11 14.91
CA ASP A 37 -14.68 -4.48 15.27
C ASP A 37 -14.75 -5.46 14.07
N ASP A 38 -15.32 -5.01 12.94
CA ASP A 38 -15.44 -5.76 11.70
C ASP A 38 -14.56 -5.17 10.58
N PRO A 39 -13.54 -5.91 10.08
CA PRO A 39 -12.66 -5.45 9.01
C PRO A 39 -13.39 -4.96 7.75
N GLU A 40 -14.44 -5.67 7.34
CA GLU A 40 -15.16 -5.37 6.10
C GLU A 40 -15.93 -4.05 6.22
N SER A 41 -16.54 -3.81 7.38
CA SER A 41 -17.18 -2.55 7.72
C SER A 41 -16.19 -1.38 7.78
N VAL A 42 -14.97 -1.58 8.31
CA VAL A 42 -13.91 -0.56 8.27
C VAL A 42 -13.47 -0.26 6.84
N ALA A 43 -13.42 -1.24 5.94
CA ALA A 43 -13.13 -0.99 4.52
C ALA A 43 -14.19 -0.11 3.83
N LEU A 44 -15.47 -0.30 4.17
CA LEU A 44 -16.56 0.57 3.71
C LEU A 44 -16.42 1.99 4.30
N LEU A 45 -16.10 2.11 5.60
CA LEU A 45 -15.85 3.41 6.23
C LEU A 45 -14.67 4.14 5.59
N PHE A 46 -13.61 3.43 5.21
CA PHE A 46 -12.47 4.01 4.50
C PHE A 46 -12.89 4.62 3.17
N LEU A 47 -13.59 3.84 2.32
CA LEU A 47 -14.06 4.35 1.04
C LEU A 47 -15.09 5.48 1.21
N THR A 48 -15.88 5.46 2.29
CA THR A 48 -16.79 6.57 2.65
C THR A 48 -15.99 7.85 2.95
N ALA A 49 -14.95 7.77 3.76
CA ALA A 49 -14.06 8.90 4.06
C ALA A 49 -13.39 9.45 2.79
N VAL A 50 -12.93 8.56 1.90
CA VAL A 50 -12.37 8.93 0.58
C VAL A 50 -13.40 9.67 -0.28
N HIS A 51 -14.67 9.23 -0.30
CA HIS A 51 -15.73 9.90 -1.06
C HIS A 51 -16.07 11.27 -0.48
N VAL A 52 -16.12 11.40 0.85
CA VAL A 52 -16.32 12.70 1.50
C VAL A 52 -15.18 13.65 1.12
N TYR A 53 -13.92 13.19 1.21
CA TYR A 53 -12.73 13.96 0.83
C TYR A 53 -12.80 14.45 -0.62
N THR A 54 -13.19 13.56 -1.53
CA THR A 54 -13.13 13.83 -2.97
C THR A 54 -14.31 14.67 -3.48
N TYR A 55 -15.52 14.43 -2.94
CA TYR A 55 -16.76 14.88 -3.59
C TYR A 55 -17.65 15.78 -2.73
N ALA A 56 -17.48 15.80 -1.41
CA ALA A 56 -18.38 16.54 -0.51
C ALA A 56 -17.68 17.68 0.21
N ASP A 57 -16.74 17.35 1.10
CA ASP A 57 -16.05 18.29 1.97
C ASP A 57 -14.63 17.75 2.23
N GLN A 58 -13.64 18.38 1.61
CA GLN A 58 -12.25 17.92 1.64
C GLN A 58 -11.65 17.99 3.06
N ASP A 59 -11.99 19.03 3.83
CA ASP A 59 -11.48 19.21 5.19
C ASP A 59 -12.09 18.15 6.11
N LEU A 60 -13.41 17.95 6.05
CA LEU A 60 -14.07 16.87 6.79
C LEU A 60 -13.51 15.51 6.39
N GLY A 61 -13.38 15.22 5.09
CA GLY A 61 -12.86 13.95 4.60
C GLY A 61 -11.44 13.66 5.07
N ALA A 62 -10.59 14.70 5.17
CA ALA A 62 -9.25 14.57 5.75
C ALA A 62 -9.34 14.20 7.24
N ASP A 63 -10.20 14.88 8.02
CA ASP A 63 -10.42 14.53 9.42
C ASP A 63 -10.96 13.09 9.60
N LEU A 64 -11.81 12.61 8.69
CA LEU A 64 -12.30 11.22 8.71
C LEU A 64 -11.21 10.21 8.36
N LEU A 65 -10.35 10.53 7.39
CA LEU A 65 -9.20 9.72 7.02
C LEU A 65 -8.18 9.65 8.17
N ASP A 66 -7.90 10.77 8.83
CA ASP A 66 -7.02 10.81 10.00
C ASP A 66 -7.58 9.96 11.17
N LEU A 67 -8.91 9.84 11.32
CA LEU A 67 -9.50 8.98 12.34
C LEU A 67 -9.37 7.48 12.00
N ILE A 68 -9.49 7.10 10.73
CA ILE A 68 -9.51 5.69 10.32
C ILE A 68 -8.11 5.11 10.07
N LEU A 69 -7.14 5.95 9.71
CA LEU A 69 -5.75 5.56 9.54
C LEU A 69 -5.08 5.31 10.91
N ILE A 70 -4.11 4.40 10.94
CA ILE A 70 -3.37 4.11 12.17
C ILE A 70 -2.30 5.17 12.46
N ASP A 71 -2.50 5.98 13.52
CA ASP A 71 -1.50 6.90 14.15
C ASP A 71 -0.52 7.59 13.18
N CYS A 72 -0.97 7.90 11.97
CA CYS A 72 -0.14 8.38 10.87
C CYS A 72 -0.80 9.58 10.22
N SER A 73 0.02 10.49 9.69
CA SER A 73 -0.47 11.61 8.92
C SER A 73 -0.63 11.22 7.46
N LEU A 74 -1.82 11.47 6.89
CA LEU A 74 -2.07 11.28 5.46
C LEU A 74 -1.00 11.95 4.58
N GLU A 75 -0.63 13.20 4.89
CA GLU A 75 0.32 13.99 4.10
C GLU A 75 1.75 13.44 4.17
N TYR A 76 2.21 13.01 5.35
CA TYR A 76 3.62 12.72 5.58
C TYR A 76 3.97 11.24 5.59
N ASP A 77 3.05 10.38 6.03
CA ASP A 77 3.31 8.97 6.27
C ASP A 77 2.67 8.09 5.21
N MET A 78 1.66 8.61 4.49
CA MET A 78 0.93 7.91 3.41
C MET A 78 1.04 8.63 2.05
N PRO A 79 2.26 8.92 1.55
CA PRO A 79 2.45 9.75 0.34
C PRO A 79 1.79 9.17 -0.91
N ILE A 80 1.66 7.85 -0.99
CA ILE A 80 1.00 7.17 -2.11
C ILE A 80 -0.52 7.37 -2.06
N LEU A 81 -1.13 7.25 -0.89
CA LEU A 81 -2.56 7.51 -0.70
C LEU A 81 -2.88 8.99 -0.96
N ALA A 82 -2.11 9.90 -0.38
CA ALA A 82 -2.28 11.34 -0.61
C ALA A 82 -2.19 11.69 -2.11
N ALA A 83 -1.16 11.20 -2.80
CA ALA A 83 -1.03 11.42 -4.24
C ALA A 83 -2.19 10.79 -5.03
N ALA A 84 -2.69 9.62 -4.62
CA ALA A 84 -3.83 8.99 -5.29
C ALA A 84 -5.11 9.80 -5.14
N LEU A 85 -5.37 10.35 -3.95
CA LEU A 85 -6.53 11.21 -3.69
C LEU A 85 -6.48 12.49 -4.53
N ASP A 86 -5.30 13.10 -4.67
CA ASP A 86 -5.16 14.38 -5.37
C ASP A 86 -5.06 14.23 -6.89
N GLU A 87 -4.34 13.21 -7.39
CA GLU A 87 -4.02 13.06 -8.80
C GLU A 87 -4.98 12.11 -9.53
N THR A 88 -5.44 11.06 -8.84
CA THR A 88 -6.19 9.95 -9.45
C THR A 88 -7.32 9.42 -8.54
N PRO A 89 -8.25 10.27 -8.05
CA PRO A 89 -9.27 9.83 -7.10
C PRO A 89 -10.16 8.71 -7.64
N TRP A 90 -10.34 8.65 -8.97
CA TRP A 90 -11.07 7.60 -9.68
C TRP A 90 -10.56 6.17 -9.42
N VAL A 91 -9.34 6.03 -8.90
CA VAL A 91 -8.81 4.73 -8.46
C VAL A 91 -9.68 4.13 -7.36
N PHE A 92 -10.16 4.94 -6.41
CA PHE A 92 -11.02 4.47 -5.32
C PHE A 92 -12.44 4.21 -5.81
N ASP A 93 -12.93 5.02 -6.74
CA ASP A 93 -14.22 4.79 -7.42
C ASP A 93 -14.26 3.42 -8.12
N SER A 94 -13.11 2.89 -8.54
CA SER A 94 -13.03 1.56 -9.17
C SER A 94 -13.50 0.40 -8.28
N TYR A 95 -13.57 0.61 -6.97
CA TYR A 95 -14.03 -0.37 -5.99
C TYR A 95 -15.53 -0.26 -5.66
N VAL A 96 -16.21 0.74 -6.24
CA VAL A 96 -17.64 0.96 -6.05
C VAL A 96 -18.45 0.20 -7.09
N GLU A 97 -19.54 -0.45 -6.67
CA GLU A 97 -20.43 -1.17 -7.59
C GLU A 97 -21.00 -0.24 -8.67
N GLY A 98 -21.02 -0.72 -9.92
CA GLY A 98 -21.56 0.04 -11.06
C GLY A 98 -20.57 0.98 -11.74
N THR A 99 -19.36 1.16 -11.21
CA THR A 99 -18.28 1.90 -11.89
C THR A 99 -17.51 1.00 -12.86
N SER A 100 -16.76 1.61 -13.80
CA SER A 100 -15.87 0.89 -14.72
C SER A 100 -14.93 1.86 -15.45
N PRO A 101 -13.83 1.37 -16.05
CA PRO A 101 -13.09 2.20 -17.01
C PRO A 101 -13.98 2.74 -18.15
N GLY A 102 -15.00 1.98 -18.57
CA GLY A 102 -15.85 2.30 -19.72
C GLY A 102 -16.82 3.48 -19.50
N ASN A 103 -17.22 3.73 -18.24
CA ASN A 103 -17.98 4.93 -17.86
C ASN A 103 -17.09 5.99 -17.19
N GLY A 104 -15.77 5.84 -17.26
CA GLY A 104 -14.81 6.74 -16.61
C GLY A 104 -14.95 6.76 -15.09
N TYR A 105 -15.40 5.65 -14.51
CA TYR A 105 -15.73 5.49 -13.09
C TYR A 105 -16.84 6.43 -12.57
N ALA A 106 -17.63 7.03 -13.45
CA ALA A 106 -18.72 7.91 -13.07
C ALA A 106 -19.97 7.14 -12.61
N GLY A 107 -20.91 7.89 -12.00
CA GLY A 107 -22.25 7.41 -11.67
C GLY A 107 -22.39 6.88 -10.24
N ILE A 108 -21.41 7.16 -9.38
CA ILE A 108 -21.51 6.90 -7.96
C ILE A 108 -22.52 7.86 -7.34
N ASP A 109 -23.50 7.32 -6.64
CA ASP A 109 -24.29 8.10 -5.69
C ASP A 109 -23.52 8.15 -4.37
N PRO A 110 -23.00 9.32 -3.95
CA PRO A 110 -22.27 9.41 -2.69
C PRO A 110 -23.10 8.96 -1.49
N ASP A 111 -24.43 9.06 -1.55
CA ASP A 111 -25.33 8.67 -0.47
C ASP A 111 -25.79 7.19 -0.56
N ASP A 112 -25.46 6.48 -1.65
CA ASP A 112 -25.90 5.10 -1.90
C ASP A 112 -24.90 4.33 -2.77
N PHE A 113 -23.80 3.89 -2.15
CA PHE A 113 -22.80 3.06 -2.83
C PHE A 113 -22.47 1.77 -2.06
N SER A 114 -22.21 0.69 -2.78
CA SER A 114 -21.80 -0.60 -2.23
C SER A 114 -20.38 -0.95 -2.68
N ILE A 115 -19.73 -1.77 -1.87
CA ILE A 115 -18.42 -2.37 -2.18
C ILE A 115 -18.57 -3.88 -2.25
N ASP A 116 -17.73 -4.51 -3.06
CA ASP A 116 -17.70 -5.97 -3.20
C ASP A 116 -16.45 -6.54 -2.50
N VAL A 117 -16.68 -7.24 -1.38
CA VAL A 117 -15.61 -7.92 -0.64
C VAL A 117 -15.48 -9.34 -1.16
N TRP A 118 -14.33 -9.61 -1.80
CA TRP A 118 -14.01 -10.93 -2.32
C TRP A 118 -13.66 -11.91 -1.21
N SER A 119 -12.85 -11.47 -0.24
CA SER A 119 -12.51 -12.22 0.97
C SER A 119 -11.92 -11.32 2.04
N THR A 120 -11.91 -11.84 3.27
CA THR A 120 -11.18 -11.25 4.40
C THR A 120 -10.26 -12.32 4.99
N GLU A 121 -8.98 -11.99 5.13
CA GLU A 121 -7.99 -12.88 5.72
C GLU A 121 -7.35 -12.23 6.95
N THR A 122 -7.29 -12.96 8.06
CA THR A 122 -6.53 -12.52 9.24
C THR A 122 -5.14 -13.13 9.21
N VAL A 123 -4.12 -12.29 9.34
CA VAL A 123 -2.71 -12.70 9.33
C VAL A 123 -2.06 -12.23 10.64
N THR A 124 -1.35 -13.13 11.30
CA THR A 124 -0.44 -12.78 12.39
C THR A 124 0.96 -12.62 11.80
N PRO A 125 1.52 -11.40 11.72
CA PRO A 125 2.81 -11.15 11.10
C PRO A 125 3.95 -11.93 11.77
N THR A 126 4.94 -12.33 10.98
CA THR A 126 6.13 -13.03 11.49
C THR A 126 7.13 -12.10 12.18
N ALA A 127 7.08 -10.79 11.89
CA ALA A 127 7.98 -9.76 12.40
C ALA A 127 7.35 -8.36 12.29
N LEU A 128 8.06 -7.34 12.80
CA LEU A 128 7.79 -5.88 12.71
C LEU A 128 6.52 -5.35 13.39
N VAL A 129 5.48 -6.16 13.49
CA VAL A 129 4.18 -5.76 14.02
C VAL A 129 3.78 -6.73 15.13
N ASP A 130 3.31 -6.18 16.24
CA ASP A 130 2.92 -6.92 17.45
C ASP A 130 1.40 -7.13 17.58
N SER A 131 0.67 -6.91 16.49
CA SER A 131 -0.78 -7.00 16.37
C SER A 131 -1.20 -7.85 15.17
N ASP A 132 -2.43 -8.38 15.22
CA ASP A 132 -3.02 -9.05 14.07
C ASP A 132 -3.34 -8.03 12.96
N LEU A 133 -3.26 -8.52 11.72
CA LEU A 133 -3.65 -7.78 10.53
C LEU A 133 -4.87 -8.44 9.89
N ALA A 134 -5.73 -7.64 9.28
CA ALA A 134 -6.79 -8.11 8.39
C ALA A 134 -6.54 -7.58 6.98
N LEU A 135 -6.60 -8.47 5.99
CA LEU A 135 -6.50 -8.16 4.58
C LEU A 135 -7.90 -8.28 3.98
N VAL A 136 -8.55 -7.14 3.74
CA VAL A 136 -9.89 -7.08 3.16
C VAL A 136 -9.74 -6.91 1.66
N TYR A 137 -9.91 -8.01 0.92
CA TYR A 137 -9.75 -8.04 -0.53
C TYR A 137 -10.99 -7.49 -1.23
N LEU A 138 -10.83 -6.32 -1.85
CA LEU A 138 -11.89 -5.61 -2.55
C LEU A 138 -11.83 -5.89 -4.05
N THR A 139 -12.97 -6.22 -4.66
CA THR A 139 -13.08 -6.33 -6.12
C THR A 139 -13.02 -4.93 -6.73
N SER A 140 -12.15 -4.74 -7.72
CA SER A 140 -12.10 -3.51 -8.53
C SER A 140 -12.51 -3.79 -9.96
N THR A 141 -13.32 -2.89 -10.52
CA THR A 141 -13.69 -2.89 -11.94
C THR A 141 -12.54 -2.40 -12.84
N GLY A 142 -11.52 -1.78 -12.23
CA GLY A 142 -10.29 -1.31 -12.86
C GLY A 142 -9.10 -2.27 -12.76
N ALA A 143 -9.09 -3.18 -11.81
CA ALA A 143 -8.02 -4.17 -11.62
C ALA A 143 -8.35 -5.52 -12.29
N ASP A 144 -7.34 -6.37 -12.43
CA ASP A 144 -7.47 -7.74 -12.93
C ASP A 144 -7.72 -8.79 -11.83
N GLN A 145 -7.50 -8.41 -10.58
CA GLN A 145 -7.70 -9.22 -9.39
C GLN A 145 -8.09 -8.30 -8.21
N ALA A 146 -8.67 -8.87 -7.16
CA ALA A 146 -9.02 -8.13 -5.95
C ALA A 146 -7.75 -7.57 -5.28
N ARG A 147 -7.89 -6.44 -4.59
CA ARG A 147 -6.77 -5.77 -3.88
C ARG A 147 -7.08 -5.66 -2.39
N PRO A 148 -6.13 -5.96 -1.51
CA PRO A 148 -6.38 -5.83 -0.09
C PRO A 148 -6.27 -4.38 0.36
N LEU A 149 -7.24 -3.96 1.18
CA LEU A 149 -7.02 -2.93 2.18
C LEU A 149 -6.44 -3.62 3.42
N ILE A 150 -5.28 -3.16 3.88
CA ILE A 150 -4.60 -3.76 5.03
C ILE A 150 -5.02 -3.01 6.27
N LEU A 151 -5.61 -3.73 7.23
CA LEU A 151 -6.04 -3.21 8.51
C LEU A 151 -5.19 -3.79 9.64
N LYS A 152 -5.04 -3.02 10.71
CA LYS A 152 -4.34 -3.42 11.94
C LYS A 152 -5.29 -3.30 13.12
N ASP A 153 -5.30 -4.32 13.98
CA ASP A 153 -6.05 -4.26 15.23
C ASP A 153 -5.34 -3.35 16.23
N VAL A 154 -6.03 -2.30 16.67
CA VAL A 154 -5.55 -1.34 17.66
C VAL A 154 -6.53 -1.36 18.83
N GLU A 155 -6.17 -2.10 19.88
CA GLU A 155 -6.96 -2.23 21.12
C GLU A 155 -8.40 -2.77 20.90
N GLY A 156 -8.58 -3.69 19.95
CA GLY A 156 -9.89 -4.28 19.63
C GLY A 156 -10.69 -3.48 18.60
N ALA A 157 -10.06 -2.52 17.92
CA ALA A 157 -10.66 -1.75 16.84
C ALA A 157 -9.73 -1.75 15.62
N TRP A 158 -10.24 -2.17 14.48
CA TRP A 158 -9.51 -2.17 13.22
C TRP A 158 -9.26 -0.74 12.73
N ARG A 159 -8.06 -0.48 12.23
CA ARG A 159 -7.64 0.77 11.60
C ARG A 159 -6.94 0.49 10.29
N VAL A 160 -7.04 1.40 9.33
CA VAL A 160 -6.35 1.27 8.05
C VAL A 160 -4.86 1.45 8.27
N ALA A 161 -4.12 0.37 8.02
CA ALA A 161 -2.68 0.35 8.07
C ALA A 161 -2.06 0.66 6.70
N SER A 162 -2.63 0.13 5.61
CA SER A 162 -2.21 0.54 4.27
C SER A 162 -3.33 0.42 3.26
N ALA A 163 -3.40 1.45 2.40
CA ALA A 163 -4.21 1.47 1.19
C ALA A 163 -3.37 1.44 -0.10
N THR A 164 -2.04 1.32 -0.01
CA THR A 164 -1.16 1.28 -1.18
C THR A 164 -1.51 0.18 -2.18
N PRO A 165 -1.86 -1.06 -1.76
CA PRO A 165 -2.26 -2.09 -2.72
C PRO A 165 -3.50 -1.71 -3.53
N LEU A 166 -4.42 -0.91 -2.98
CA LEU A 166 -5.61 -0.47 -3.69
C LEU A 166 -5.30 0.44 -4.89
N VAL A 167 -4.19 1.18 -4.84
CA VAL A 167 -3.82 2.12 -5.90
C VAL A 167 -2.87 1.54 -6.94
N ALA A 168 -2.39 0.32 -6.70
CA ALA A 168 -1.52 -0.40 -7.62
C ALA A 168 -2.35 -1.20 -8.65
N GLY A 169 -2.03 -1.04 -9.94
CA GLY A 169 -2.61 -1.90 -10.98
C GLY A 169 -3.93 -1.45 -11.59
N VAL A 170 -4.49 -0.31 -11.17
CA VAL A 170 -5.82 0.11 -11.62
C VAL A 170 -5.75 0.77 -13.00
N LYS A 171 -6.60 0.31 -13.92
CA LYS A 171 -6.70 0.87 -15.27
C LYS A 171 -7.18 2.31 -15.24
N SER A 172 -6.57 3.16 -16.03
CA SER A 172 -7.00 4.56 -16.14
C SER A 172 -8.39 4.70 -16.78
N ALA A 173 -9.14 5.71 -16.32
CA ALA A 173 -10.43 6.13 -16.85
C ALA A 173 -10.37 6.55 -18.33
N ASP A 174 -9.20 6.99 -18.81
CA ASP A 174 -8.99 7.40 -20.21
C ASP A 174 -8.84 6.20 -21.19
N GLY A 175 -8.97 4.97 -20.70
CA GLY A 175 -8.89 3.74 -21.49
C GLY A 175 -7.46 3.37 -21.90
N ASN A 176 -6.45 4.03 -21.30
CA ASN A 176 -5.06 3.79 -21.63
C ASN A 176 -4.57 2.48 -21.00
N PRO A 177 -3.98 1.55 -21.78
CA PRO A 177 -3.68 0.19 -21.31
C PRO A 177 -2.55 0.12 -20.28
N GLY A 178 -1.74 1.18 -20.13
CA GLY A 178 -0.70 1.23 -19.11
C GLY A 178 -1.29 1.49 -17.72
N VAL A 179 -0.84 0.69 -16.76
CA VAL A 179 -1.13 0.84 -15.32
C VAL A 179 -0.51 2.14 -14.84
N ASP A 180 -1.35 3.11 -14.50
CA ASP A 180 -0.87 4.26 -13.74
C ASP A 180 -0.68 3.84 -12.28
N ILE A 181 0.38 4.34 -11.67
CA ILE A 181 0.61 4.17 -10.25
C ILE A 181 0.72 5.56 -9.64
N ALA A 182 -0.29 5.90 -8.84
CA ALA A 182 -0.32 7.16 -8.10
C ALA A 182 0.96 7.34 -7.27
N GLY A 183 1.42 8.58 -7.14
CA GLY A 183 2.58 8.92 -6.31
C GLY A 183 3.94 8.48 -6.87
N THR A 184 4.01 7.71 -7.95
CA THR A 184 5.30 7.26 -8.53
C THR A 184 5.96 8.28 -9.45
N ALA A 185 5.45 9.51 -9.54
CA ALA A 185 6.11 10.59 -10.28
C ALA A 185 7.39 11.11 -9.59
N THR A 186 7.60 10.75 -8.32
CA THR A 186 8.73 11.18 -7.49
C THR A 186 9.58 10.01 -7.01
N PRO A 187 10.87 10.23 -6.71
CA PRO A 187 11.70 9.22 -6.05
C PRO A 187 11.12 8.72 -4.72
N ASP A 188 10.48 9.61 -3.94
CA ASP A 188 9.85 9.30 -2.66
C ASP A 188 8.74 8.26 -2.80
N GLY A 189 7.81 8.43 -3.75
CA GLY A 189 6.73 7.46 -3.92
C GLY A 189 7.23 6.10 -4.43
N VAL A 190 8.21 6.08 -5.36
CA VAL A 190 8.81 4.81 -5.79
C VAL A 190 9.55 4.13 -4.65
N ALA A 191 10.30 4.87 -3.83
CA ALA A 191 10.98 4.32 -2.67
C ALA A 191 9.98 3.77 -1.63
N HIS A 192 8.91 4.52 -1.34
CA HIS A 192 7.85 4.08 -0.42
C HIS A 192 7.25 2.75 -0.89
N MET A 193 6.75 2.66 -2.11
CA MET A 193 6.20 1.40 -2.63
C MET A 193 7.22 0.25 -2.66
N PHE A 194 8.48 0.54 -2.96
CA PHE A 194 9.55 -0.46 -2.96
C PHE A 194 9.74 -1.05 -1.55
N PHE A 195 9.90 -0.20 -0.54
CA PHE A 195 10.16 -0.65 0.82
C PHE A 195 8.91 -1.23 1.48
N GLU A 196 7.73 -0.67 1.23
CA GLU A 196 6.47 -1.24 1.71
C GLU A 196 6.28 -2.67 1.16
N GLY A 197 6.47 -2.87 -0.14
CA GLY A 197 6.42 -4.20 -0.75
C GLY A 197 7.41 -5.18 -0.12
N ALA A 198 8.64 -4.73 0.15
CA ALA A 198 9.62 -5.54 0.85
C ALA A 198 9.24 -5.83 2.32
N TYR A 199 8.62 -4.89 3.03
CA TYR A 199 8.17 -5.07 4.41
C TYR A 199 7.00 -6.05 4.48
N LEU A 200 5.98 -5.89 3.65
CA LEU A 200 4.87 -6.84 3.51
C LEU A 200 5.39 -8.26 3.27
N TYR A 201 6.33 -8.42 2.33
CA TYR A 201 6.96 -9.70 2.06
C TYR A 201 7.66 -10.27 3.30
N SER A 202 8.46 -9.45 3.99
CA SER A 202 9.18 -9.87 5.20
C SER A 202 8.27 -10.24 6.38
N MET A 203 7.04 -9.71 6.42
CA MET A 203 6.01 -10.00 7.42
C MET A 203 5.19 -11.26 7.11
N GLY A 204 5.43 -11.90 5.96
CA GLY A 204 4.69 -13.09 5.51
C GLY A 204 3.49 -12.78 4.61
N ILE A 205 3.26 -11.51 4.25
CA ILE A 205 2.26 -11.09 3.25
C ILE A 205 2.92 -11.14 1.87
N VAL A 206 3.27 -12.36 1.46
CA VAL A 206 4.16 -12.65 0.32
C VAL A 206 3.62 -12.14 -1.00
N ASP A 207 2.36 -12.44 -1.31
CA ASP A 207 1.78 -12.15 -2.63
C ASP A 207 1.63 -10.63 -2.85
N GLU A 208 1.16 -9.89 -1.84
CA GLU A 208 1.02 -8.42 -1.93
C GLU A 208 2.37 -7.72 -1.95
N GLY A 209 3.30 -8.16 -1.12
CA GLY A 209 4.65 -7.62 -1.10
C GLY A 209 5.35 -7.77 -2.46
N ARG A 210 5.27 -8.97 -3.06
CA ARG A 210 5.75 -9.23 -4.41
C ARG A 210 5.03 -8.36 -5.44
N TYR A 211 3.70 -8.26 -5.36
CA TYR A 211 2.91 -7.49 -6.32
C TYR A 211 3.30 -6.01 -6.35
N LEU A 212 3.46 -5.36 -5.19
CA LEU A 212 3.91 -3.97 -5.10
C LEU A 212 5.30 -3.78 -5.72
N LEU A 213 6.24 -4.68 -5.39
CA LEU A 213 7.58 -4.64 -5.95
C LEU A 213 7.56 -4.80 -7.48
N GLU A 214 6.86 -5.80 -8.00
CA GLU A 214 6.75 -6.03 -9.45
C GLU A 214 6.10 -4.84 -10.18
N THR A 215 5.12 -4.20 -9.55
CA THR A 215 4.39 -3.06 -10.12
C THR A 215 5.29 -1.87 -10.39
N ILE A 216 6.27 -1.59 -9.52
CA ILE A 216 7.17 -0.43 -9.70
C ILE A 216 8.40 -0.72 -10.56
N LEU A 217 8.66 -1.98 -10.95
CA LEU A 217 9.84 -2.30 -11.76
C LEU A 217 9.71 -1.77 -13.19
N SER A 218 10.83 -1.32 -13.74
CA SER A 218 10.95 -0.99 -15.15
C SER A 218 10.78 -2.27 -15.99
N PRO A 219 10.13 -2.22 -17.16
CA PRO A 219 10.06 -3.36 -18.07
C PRO A 219 11.45 -3.87 -18.51
N ASP A 220 12.45 -2.99 -18.50
CA ASP A 220 13.85 -3.32 -18.79
C ASP A 220 14.59 -3.88 -17.57
N GLY A 221 13.97 -3.81 -16.39
CA GLY A 221 14.45 -4.47 -15.18
C GLY A 221 14.43 -5.98 -15.38
N HIS A 222 15.51 -6.66 -15.03
CA HIS A 222 15.56 -8.10 -15.23
C HIS A 222 14.62 -8.76 -14.21
N ALA A 223 13.62 -9.50 -14.66
CA ALA A 223 12.75 -10.31 -13.79
C ALA A 223 13.56 -11.24 -12.85
N THR A 224 14.80 -11.59 -13.19
CA THR A 224 15.71 -12.31 -12.30
C THR A 224 16.16 -11.52 -11.06
N ASP A 225 15.94 -10.21 -11.04
CA ASP A 225 16.39 -9.34 -9.95
C ASP A 225 15.32 -9.19 -8.86
N ILE A 226 14.04 -9.41 -9.17
CA ILE A 226 13.00 -9.48 -8.14
C ILE A 226 13.16 -10.75 -7.30
N ASP A 227 13.31 -11.92 -7.93
CA ASP A 227 13.49 -13.17 -7.16
C ASP A 227 14.73 -13.11 -6.26
N LYS A 228 15.85 -12.56 -6.75
CA LYS A 228 17.06 -12.35 -5.93
C LYS A 228 16.82 -11.34 -4.79
N LEU A 229 15.99 -10.32 -5.01
CA LEU A 229 15.61 -9.39 -3.95
C LEU A 229 14.80 -10.10 -2.88
N LEU A 230 13.81 -10.88 -3.30
CA LEU A 230 12.94 -11.63 -2.40
C LEU A 230 13.73 -12.67 -1.59
N ASP A 231 14.68 -13.39 -2.23
CA ASP A 231 15.62 -14.27 -1.52
C ASP A 231 16.40 -13.50 -0.44
N VAL A 232 16.84 -12.26 -0.74
CA VAL A 232 17.56 -11.42 0.23
C VAL A 232 16.65 -10.94 1.36
N VAL A 233 15.39 -10.59 1.06
CA VAL A 233 14.41 -10.18 2.08
C VAL A 233 14.07 -11.35 2.99
N GLU A 234 13.92 -12.55 2.45
CA GLU A 234 13.65 -13.77 3.23
C GLU A 234 14.85 -14.19 4.10
N GLU A 235 16.05 -14.21 3.53
CA GLU A 235 17.26 -14.64 4.26
C GLU A 235 17.74 -13.60 5.27
N LYS A 236 17.65 -12.31 4.93
CA LYS A 236 18.25 -11.18 5.67
C LYS A 236 17.39 -9.92 5.55
N PRO A 237 16.21 -9.91 6.20
CA PRO A 237 15.27 -8.79 6.11
C PRO A 237 15.84 -7.47 6.66
N ILE A 238 16.86 -7.53 7.52
CA ILE A 238 17.61 -6.35 7.98
C ILE A 238 18.16 -5.49 6.81
N ASN A 239 18.42 -6.09 5.64
CA ASN A 239 18.88 -5.36 4.46
C ASN A 239 17.83 -4.38 3.92
N VAL A 240 16.56 -4.58 4.22
CA VAL A 240 15.48 -3.64 3.88
C VAL A 240 15.04 -2.82 5.09
N TRP A 241 15.01 -3.41 6.28
CA TRP A 241 14.59 -2.70 7.50
C TRP A 241 15.53 -1.56 7.88
N ALA A 242 16.82 -1.65 7.53
CA ALA A 242 17.80 -0.60 7.77
C ALA A 242 17.53 0.74 7.05
N TYR A 243 16.59 0.76 6.11
CA TYR A 243 16.20 1.96 5.34
C TYR A 243 15.04 2.73 5.96
N ALA A 244 14.33 2.15 6.93
CA ALA A 244 13.34 2.88 7.70
C ALA A 244 14.04 3.93 8.59
N GLN A 245 13.59 5.17 8.52
CA GLN A 245 14.10 6.26 9.34
C GLN A 245 13.87 5.96 10.83
N GLY A 246 14.88 6.25 11.65
CA GLY A 246 14.85 6.00 13.10
C GLY A 246 15.41 4.63 13.51
N ASN A 247 15.59 3.73 12.54
CA ASN A 247 16.09 2.39 12.82
C ASN A 247 17.62 2.35 13.01
N SER A 248 18.16 1.26 13.56
CA SER A 248 19.61 1.13 13.81
C SER A 248 20.07 -0.31 14.07
N PRO A 249 21.38 -0.60 13.96
CA PRO A 249 21.95 -1.85 14.47
C PRO A 249 21.63 -2.10 15.96
N GLU A 250 21.58 -1.02 16.77
CA GLU A 250 21.32 -1.07 18.20
C GLU A 250 19.87 -1.48 18.54
N SER A 251 18.90 -1.06 17.74
CA SER A 251 17.50 -1.49 17.86
C SER A 251 17.23 -2.85 17.21
N GLY A 252 18.24 -3.48 16.62
CA GLY A 252 18.10 -4.72 15.85
C GLY A 252 17.30 -4.54 14.57
N TYR A 253 17.16 -3.31 14.11
CA TYR A 253 16.31 -2.91 12.98
C TYR A 253 14.80 -3.14 13.18
N LEU A 254 14.29 -3.09 14.42
CA LEU A 254 12.88 -3.37 14.72
C LEU A 254 12.11 -2.14 15.26
N ASP A 255 12.75 -0.98 15.38
CA ASP A 255 12.14 0.22 15.98
C ASP A 255 11.56 1.15 14.90
N PHE A 256 10.57 0.62 14.17
CA PHE A 256 9.78 1.37 13.18
C PHE A 256 8.43 0.69 12.94
N ASP A 257 7.41 1.46 12.53
CA ASP A 257 6.14 0.90 12.05
C ASP A 257 6.23 0.71 10.52
N PRO A 258 6.06 -0.51 9.97
CA PRO A 258 6.12 -0.77 8.53
C PRO A 258 4.99 -0.12 7.71
N PHE A 259 4.00 0.47 8.38
CA PHE A 259 2.88 1.18 7.77
C PHE A 259 2.97 2.70 7.92
N ALA A 260 3.81 3.20 8.82
CA ALA A 260 4.05 4.64 9.01
C ALA A 260 5.55 4.99 8.90
N PHE A 261 6.28 4.25 8.08
CA PHE A 261 7.72 4.43 7.91
C PHE A 261 8.05 5.60 6.99
N ARG A 262 9.25 6.13 7.15
CA ARG A 262 9.84 7.11 6.23
C ARG A 262 11.17 6.63 5.71
N VAL A 263 11.49 7.10 4.51
CA VAL A 263 12.75 6.82 3.83
C VAL A 263 13.43 8.15 3.55
N ASN A 264 14.68 8.33 3.98
CA ASN A 264 15.37 9.60 3.79
C ASN A 264 16.15 9.63 2.48
N ILE A 265 15.58 10.30 1.47
CA ILE A 265 16.28 10.56 0.20
C ILE A 265 17.13 11.83 0.36
N THR A 266 18.45 11.66 0.35
CA THR A 266 19.41 12.76 0.59
C THR A 266 19.73 13.57 -0.66
N ARG A 267 19.64 12.94 -1.84
CA ARG A 267 19.87 13.59 -3.13
C ARG A 267 19.19 12.81 -4.25
N SER A 268 18.72 13.54 -5.27
CA SER A 268 18.36 13.01 -6.57
C SER A 268 19.12 13.75 -7.69
N ASP A 269 19.51 13.01 -8.72
CA ASP A 269 20.26 13.47 -9.88
C ASP A 269 19.59 12.94 -11.15
N THR A 270 19.29 13.83 -12.11
CA THR A 270 18.90 13.41 -13.47
C THR A 270 20.16 13.06 -14.26
N ILE A 271 20.38 11.78 -14.53
CA ILE A 271 21.57 11.28 -15.25
C ILE A 271 21.41 11.47 -16.76
N ARG A 272 20.19 11.26 -17.27
CA ARG A 272 19.74 11.53 -18.64
C ARG A 272 18.22 11.77 -18.61
N GLU A 273 17.65 12.21 -19.73
CA GLU A 273 16.23 12.60 -19.84
C GLU A 273 15.24 11.57 -19.26
N ASP A 274 15.56 10.28 -19.40
CA ASP A 274 14.73 9.16 -18.95
C ASP A 274 15.31 8.39 -17.76
N LEU A 275 16.35 8.89 -17.08
CA LEU A 275 17.01 8.16 -15.98
C LEU A 275 17.29 9.09 -14.80
N ILE A 276 16.65 8.79 -13.68
CA ILE A 276 16.86 9.47 -12.40
C ILE A 276 17.63 8.53 -11.48
N LYS A 277 18.64 9.06 -10.80
CA LYS A 277 19.37 8.37 -9.73
C LYS A 277 19.10 9.09 -8.42
N TYR A 278 18.79 8.37 -7.35
CA TYR A 278 18.61 8.96 -6.04
C TYR A 278 19.34 8.14 -4.97
N PHE A 279 19.59 8.78 -3.83
CA PHE A 279 20.45 8.28 -2.78
C PHE A 279 19.67 8.23 -1.48
N ILE A 280 19.54 7.03 -0.92
CA ILE A 280 18.76 6.79 0.29
C ILE A 280 19.70 6.54 1.46
N ASP A 281 19.44 7.17 2.61
CA ASP A 281 20.13 6.82 3.84
C ASP A 281 19.80 5.39 4.27
N CYS A 282 20.83 4.68 4.73
CA CYS A 282 20.71 3.35 5.29
C CYS A 282 21.40 3.39 6.65
N THR A 283 20.63 3.21 7.72
CA THR A 283 21.11 3.34 9.11
C THR A 283 22.15 2.27 9.46
N GLY A 284 22.14 1.16 8.72
CA GLY A 284 23.14 0.10 8.81
C GLY A 284 24.40 0.31 7.99
N ALA A 285 24.56 1.42 7.29
CA ALA A 285 25.68 1.64 6.36
C ALA A 285 26.37 3.00 6.54
N GLU A 286 27.67 3.06 6.25
CA GLU A 286 28.44 4.32 6.36
C GLU A 286 28.10 5.37 5.28
N SER A 287 27.33 4.98 4.24
CA SER A 287 27.04 5.86 3.10
C SER A 287 25.65 5.62 2.54
N THR A 288 25.07 6.66 1.95
CA THR A 288 23.81 6.59 1.20
C THR A 288 23.91 5.59 0.06
N ARG A 289 22.79 4.95 -0.27
CA ARG A 289 22.73 3.85 -1.22
C ARG A 289 22.04 4.32 -2.51
N PRO A 290 22.68 4.15 -3.68
CA PRO A 290 22.11 4.60 -4.93
C PRO A 290 21.01 3.66 -5.44
N PHE A 291 19.90 4.27 -5.84
CA PHE A 291 18.81 3.65 -6.60
C PHE A 291 18.67 4.39 -7.93
N GLN A 292 18.17 3.71 -8.96
CA GLN A 292 17.91 4.32 -10.26
C GLN A 292 16.52 3.96 -10.75
N CYS A 293 15.85 4.93 -11.36
CA CYS A 293 14.55 4.77 -12.00
C CYS A 293 14.55 5.27 -13.44
N HIS A 294 13.78 4.59 -14.28
CA HIS A 294 13.44 5.08 -15.61
C HIS A 294 12.20 5.97 -15.54
N LEU A 295 12.25 7.15 -16.18
CA LEU A 295 11.08 7.99 -16.39
C LEU A 295 10.30 7.46 -17.60
N THR A 296 9.07 7.06 -17.36
CA THR A 296 8.13 6.65 -18.40
C THR A 296 7.63 7.85 -19.19
N ARG A 297 7.05 7.62 -20.36
CA ARG A 297 6.42 8.69 -21.17
C ARG A 297 5.27 9.42 -20.46
N ARG A 298 4.73 8.84 -19.39
CA ARG A 298 3.65 9.44 -18.59
C ARG A 298 4.15 10.20 -17.37
N GLY A 299 5.47 10.31 -17.19
CA GLY A 299 6.04 11.02 -16.05
C GLY A 299 6.18 10.17 -14.78
N GLN A 300 5.84 8.88 -14.81
CA GLN A 300 6.07 7.96 -13.69
C GLN A 300 7.50 7.43 -13.71
N LEU A 301 8.06 7.24 -12.53
CA LEU A 301 9.33 6.58 -12.32
C LEU A 301 9.11 5.09 -12.10
N ARG A 302 9.98 4.27 -12.71
CA ARG A 302 10.00 2.81 -12.53
C ARG A 302 11.38 2.37 -12.11
N MET A 303 11.47 1.64 -11.01
CA MET A 303 12.72 1.15 -10.43
C MET A 303 13.48 0.28 -11.44
N TYR A 304 14.74 0.61 -11.66
CA TYR A 304 15.63 -0.06 -12.62
C TYR A 304 16.83 -0.72 -11.95
N GLU A 305 17.43 -0.05 -10.96
CA GLU A 305 18.62 -0.57 -10.28
C GLU A 305 18.59 -0.25 -8.78
N PHE A 306 18.79 -1.29 -7.98
CA PHE A 306 18.75 -1.31 -6.51
C PHE A 306 19.75 -2.31 -5.91
N SER A 307 20.71 -2.83 -6.67
CA SER A 307 21.66 -3.85 -6.20
C SER A 307 22.52 -3.41 -5.01
N SER A 308 22.66 -2.11 -4.79
CA SER A 308 23.37 -1.55 -3.64
C SER A 308 22.68 -1.80 -2.30
N LEU A 309 21.40 -2.19 -2.31
CA LEU A 309 20.54 -2.41 -1.14
C LEU A 309 21.21 -3.19 -0.01
N ARG A 310 21.94 -4.24 -0.36
CA ARG A 310 22.53 -5.20 0.60
C ARG A 310 24.00 -4.94 0.94
N LEU A 311 24.59 -3.88 0.40
CA LEU A 311 26.03 -3.64 0.58
C LEU A 311 26.29 -3.03 1.95
N ASP A 312 27.21 -3.66 2.69
CA ASP A 312 27.75 -3.21 3.98
C ASP A 312 26.71 -2.86 5.05
N VAL A 313 25.53 -3.48 5.02
CA VAL A 313 24.54 -3.37 6.10
C VAL A 313 25.08 -4.09 7.32
N GLN A 314 25.33 -3.33 8.39
CA GLN A 314 25.85 -3.83 9.65
C GLN A 314 24.85 -4.80 10.29
N PRO A 315 25.31 -5.92 10.85
CA PRO A 315 24.43 -6.82 11.59
C PRO A 315 23.90 -6.12 12.86
N PRO A 316 22.74 -6.55 13.39
CA PRO A 316 22.26 -6.15 14.70
C PRO A 316 23.33 -6.30 15.80
N THR A 317 23.39 -5.37 16.75
CA THR A 317 24.27 -5.49 17.93
C THR A 317 23.59 -6.18 19.11
N VAL A 318 22.30 -6.47 19.02
CA VAL A 318 21.53 -7.19 20.05
C VAL A 318 21.90 -8.68 20.08
N GLU A 319 21.96 -9.27 21.29
CA GLU A 319 22.45 -10.64 21.50
C GLU A 319 21.58 -11.74 20.87
N ARG A 320 20.36 -11.43 20.43
CA ARG A 320 19.44 -12.33 19.73
C ARG A 320 18.70 -11.58 18.65
N TRP A 321 18.75 -12.10 17.43
CA TRP A 321 17.92 -11.75 16.30
C TRP A 321 17.55 -13.04 15.55
#